data_AF-A0A087UAB8-F1
#
_entry.id   AF-A0A087UAB8-F1
#
_cell.length_a   1.000
_cell.length_b   1.000
_cell.length_c   1.000
_cell.angle_alpha   90.00
_cell.angle_beta   90.00
_cell.angle_gamma   90.00
#
_symmetry.space_group_name_H-M   'P 1'
#
loop_
_entity.id
_entity.type
_entity.pdbx_description
1 polymer ?
#
loop_
_entity_poly.entity_id
_entity_poly.type
_entity_poly.pdbx_seq_one_letter_code
_entity_poly.pdbx_strand_id
1 'polypeptide(L)' 'MPPTTASQYDDELATKSRVIIFNASKSEMFTLSEGYSILSRRLKMEGFKIYNNQGDITPELLSKAGVFVLPGPRE' A
#
# COMPACT_ATOMS: atom_id res chain seq x y z
N MET A 1 28.83 -23.50 -13.00
CA MET A 1 28.31 -22.88 -11.76
C MET A 1 27.12 -22.02 -12.15
N PRO A 2 25.91 -22.25 -11.61
CA PRO A 2 24.76 -21.40 -11.90
C PRO A 2 24.85 -20.08 -11.09
N PRO A 3 24.44 -18.94 -11.66
CA PRO A 3 24.50 -17.65 -10.98
C PRO A 3 23.30 -17.47 -10.05
N THR A 4 23.61 -17.16 -8.79
CA THR A 4 22.92 -16.24 -7.88
C THR A 4 21.41 -16.03 -8.08
N THR A 5 20.57 -16.86 -7.45
CA THR A 5 19.11 -16.65 -7.31
C THR A 5 18.76 -15.72 -6.13
N ALA A 6 19.71 -15.39 -5.24
CA ALA A 6 19.45 -14.62 -4.02
C ALA A 6 19.00 -13.17 -4.30
N SER A 7 19.59 -12.51 -5.30
CA SER A 7 19.35 -11.08 -5.55
C SER A 7 17.94 -10.76 -6.09
N GLN A 8 17.27 -11.75 -6.69
CA GLN A 8 15.98 -11.55 -7.36
C GLN A 8 14.81 -11.49 -6.36
N TYR A 9 14.95 -12.13 -5.19
CA TYR A 9 13.94 -12.09 -4.14
C TYR A 9 13.95 -10.79 -3.33
N ASP A 10 15.13 -10.21 -3.10
CA ASP A 10 15.28 -8.96 -2.35
C ASP A 10 14.66 -7.78 -3.10
N ASP A 11 14.83 -7.71 -4.42
CA ASP A 11 14.24 -6.63 -5.25
C ASP A 11 12.70 -6.71 -5.32
N GLU A 12 12.13 -7.91 -5.38
CA GLU A 12 10.67 -8.08 -5.43
C GLU A 12 10.02 -7.74 -4.07
N LEU A 13 10.69 -8.09 -2.97
CA LEU A 13 10.27 -7.73 -1.62
C LEU A 13 10.43 -6.22 -1.35
N ALA A 14 11.53 -5.62 -1.82
CA ALA A 14 11.78 -4.18 -1.77
C ALA A 14 10.75 -3.38 -2.59
N THR A 15 10.25 -3.96 -3.68
CA THR A 15 9.20 -3.35 -4.49
C THR A 15 7.83 -3.44 -3.81
N LYS A 16 7.49 -4.59 -3.22
CA LYS A 16 6.23 -4.79 -2.47
C LYS A 16 6.17 -3.93 -1.21
N SER A 17 7.26 -3.86 -0.44
CA SER A 17 7.35 -3.04 0.78
C SER A 17 7.11 -1.54 0.57
N ARG A 18 7.23 -1.06 -0.68
CA ARG A 18 6.93 0.34 -1.04
C ARG A 18 5.50 0.57 -1.53
N VAL A 19 4.66 -0.45 -1.53
CA VAL A 19 3.23 -0.34 -1.90
C VAL A 19 2.40 -0.16 -0.63
N ILE A 20 1.72 0.97 -0.53
CA ILE A 20 0.80 1.27 0.58
C ILE A 20 -0.61 1.31 0.02
N ILE A 21 -1.51 0.51 0.57
CA ILE A 21 -2.92 0.50 0.17
C ILE A 21 -3.75 1.03 1.33
N PHE A 22 -4.47 2.10 1.08
CA PHE A 22 -5.48 2.61 2.00
C PHE A 22 -6.79 1.96 1.63
N ASN A 23 -7.50 1.43 2.62
CA ASN A 23 -8.88 1.06 2.42
C ASN A 23 -9.71 2.33 2.12
N ALA A 24 -10.88 2.10 1.52
CA ALA A 24 -11.97 3.07 1.35
C ALA A 24 -13.33 2.37 1.23
N SER A 25 -13.40 1.06 1.49
CA SER A 25 -14.60 0.21 1.32
C SER A 25 -15.71 0.52 2.32
N LYS A 26 -15.38 1.04 3.51
CA LYS A 26 -16.33 1.30 4.61
C LYS A 26 -16.44 2.77 4.99
N SER A 27 -16.68 3.64 4.01
CA SER A 27 -16.95 5.08 4.21
C SER A 27 -16.03 5.72 5.26
N GLU A 28 -14.74 5.51 5.07
CA GLU A 28 -13.74 5.83 6.08
C GLU A 28 -13.64 7.33 6.34
N MET A 29 -13.45 7.65 7.62
CA MET A 29 -13.44 9.02 8.12
C MET A 29 -12.29 9.86 7.54
N PHE A 30 -11.21 9.19 7.15
CA PHE A 30 -10.04 9.83 6.55
C PHE A 30 -9.77 9.21 5.19
N THR A 31 -9.74 10.06 4.17
CA THR A 31 -9.39 9.66 2.80
C THR A 31 -8.03 10.24 2.42
N LEU A 32 -7.44 9.72 1.35
CA LEU A 32 -6.21 10.31 0.79
C LEU A 32 -6.41 11.77 0.35
N SER A 33 -7.65 12.14 0.02
CA SER A 33 -8.08 13.52 -0.28
C SER A 33 -8.38 14.35 0.97
N GLU A 34 -9.00 13.78 2.00
CA GLU A 34 -9.39 14.45 3.25
C GLU A 34 -8.75 13.80 4.47
N GLY A 35 -7.86 14.52 5.17
CA GLY A 35 -7.19 14.05 6.38
C GLY A 35 -5.79 13.47 6.14
N TYR A 36 -5.57 12.74 5.04
CA TYR A 36 -4.24 12.20 4.70
C TYR A 36 -3.56 12.86 3.48
N SER A 37 -3.95 14.08 3.12
CA SER A 37 -3.33 14.82 2.01
C SER A 37 -1.84 15.10 2.24
N ILE A 38 -1.43 15.49 3.45
CA ILE A 38 -0.02 15.72 3.80
C ILE A 38 0.75 14.40 3.83
N LEU A 39 0.16 13.35 4.42
CA LEU A 39 0.75 12.02 4.51
C LEU A 39 0.96 11.44 3.11
N SER A 40 -0.04 11.51 2.24
CA SER A 40 0.05 11.00 0.87
C SER A 40 1.11 11.73 0.05
N ARG A 41 1.27 13.04 0.24
CA ARG A 41 2.34 13.81 -0.39
C ARG A 41 3.72 13.38 0.12
N ARG A 42 3.89 13.22 1.44
CA ARG A 42 5.15 12.76 2.05
C ARG A 42 5.55 11.37 1.56
N LEU A 43 4.61 10.43 1.58
CA LEU A 43 4.82 9.06 1.12
C LEU A 43 5.20 9.00 -0.37
N LYS A 44 4.54 9.80 -1.22
CA LYS A 44 4.93 9.93 -2.63
C LYS A 44 6.34 10.51 -2.81
N MET A 45 6.72 11.50 -1.99
CA MET A 45 8.06 12.10 -2.02
C MET A 45 9.16 11.11 -1.62
N GLU A 46 8.87 10.19 -0.69
CA GLU A 46 9.79 9.12 -0.31
C GLU A 46 9.80 7.93 -1.31
N GLY A 47 8.98 7.99 -2.36
CA GLY A 47 8.95 6.98 -3.41
C GLY A 47 8.01 5.80 -3.14
N PHE A 48 7.09 5.92 -2.18
CA PHE A 48 6.03 4.94 -1.97
C PHE A 48 4.91 5.07 -3.02
N LYS A 49 4.42 3.92 -3.50
CA LYS A 49 3.23 3.85 -4.35
C LYS A 49 2.00 3.71 -3.48
N ILE A 50 1.05 4.63 -3.64
CA ILE A 50 -0.16 4.67 -2.82
C ILE A 50 -1.36 4.27 -3.68
N TYR A 51 -2.17 3.34 -3.18
CA TYR A 51 -3.41 2.92 -3.79
C TYR A 51 -4.59 3.13 -2.85
N ASN A 52 -5.76 3.39 -3.41
CA ASN A 52 -7.01 3.51 -2.68
C ASN A 52 -7.92 2.33 -3.04
N ASN A 53 -8.28 1.51 -2.06
CA ASN A 53 -9.13 0.35 -2.27
C ASN A 53 -10.59 0.65 -1.90
N GLN A 54 -11.41 0.95 -2.91
CA GLN A 54 -12.85 1.19 -2.74
C GLN A 54 -13.71 -0.09 -2.82
N GLY A 55 -13.10 -1.23 -3.17
CA GLY A 55 -13.77 -2.53 -3.28
C GLY A 55 -13.47 -3.47 -2.12
N ASP A 56 -13.83 -4.74 -2.28
CA ASP A 56 -13.61 -5.76 -1.24
C ASP A 56 -12.12 -6.03 -0.97
N ILE A 57 -11.80 -6.30 0.29
CA ILE A 57 -10.46 -6.66 0.72
C ILE A 57 -10.22 -8.14 0.35
N THR A 58 -9.51 -8.36 -0.76
CA THR A 58 -9.15 -9.71 -1.22
C THR A 58 -7.72 -10.08 -0.81
N PRO A 59 -7.42 -11.38 -0.60
CA PRO A 59 -6.07 -11.83 -0.24
C PRO A 59 -5.03 -11.52 -1.34
N GLU A 60 -5.46 -11.47 -2.61
CA GLU A 60 -4.60 -11.08 -3.74
C GLU A 60 -4.15 -9.61 -3.66
N LEU A 61 -5.02 -8.74 -3.16
CA LEU A 61 -4.72 -7.32 -2.97
C LEU A 61 -3.76 -7.13 -1.77
N LEU A 62 -3.98 -7.86 -0.68
CA LEU A 62 -3.09 -7.87 0.47
C LEU A 62 -1.70 -8.40 0.12
N SER A 63 -1.61 -9.41 -0.75
CA SER A 63 -0.32 -9.96 -1.21
C SER A 63 0.53 -8.96 -2.00
N LYS A 64 -0.10 -7.94 -2.60
CA LYS A 64 0.56 -6.89 -3.37
C LYS A 64 0.94 -5.68 -2.51
N ALA A 65 0.37 -5.54 -1.32
CA ALA A 65 0.62 -4.45 -0.40
C ALA A 65 1.81 -4.76 0.52
N GLY A 66 2.72 -3.80 0.66
CA GLY A 66 3.70 -3.81 1.75
C GLY A 66 3.10 -3.33 3.06
N VAL A 67 2.17 -2.37 2.98
CA VAL A 67 1.43 -1.84 4.12
C VAL A 67 -0.03 -1.66 3.72
N PHE A 68 -0.95 -2.16 4.55
CA PHE A 68 -2.38 -1.95 4.40
C PHE A 68 -2.89 -1.07 5.54
N VAL A 69 -3.58 0.02 5.22
CA VAL A 69 -4.05 1.03 6.17
C VAL A 69 -5.58 1.02 6.21
N LEU A 70 -6.12 1.00 7.43
CA LEU A 70 -7.56 1.12 7.71
C LEU A 70 -7.83 2.51 8.30
N PRO A 71 -8.14 3.52 7.48
CA PRO A 71 -8.21 4.92 7.89
C PRO A 71 -9.53 5.27 8.62
N GLY A 72 -9.77 4.67 9.78
CA GLY A 72 -10.92 4.96 10.63
C GLY A 72 -12.24 4.49 10.00
N PRO A 73 -12.46 3.17 9.89
CA PRO A 73 -13.70 2.61 9.37
C PRO A 73 -14.89 3.05 10.25
N ARG A 74 -15.94 3.58 9.61
CA ARG A 74 -17.22 3.86 10.27
C ARG A 74 -18.22 2.80 9.84
N GLU A 75 -19.02 2.32 10.80
CA GLU A 75 -20.11 1.37 10.56
C GLU A 75 -21.17 1.93 9.60
#